data_AF-A0A1D2MXT0-F1
#
_entry.id   AF-A0A1D2MXT0-F1
#
_cell.length_a   1.000
_cell.length_b   1.000
_cell.length_c   1.000
_cell.angle_alpha   90.00
_cell.angle_beta   90.00
_cell.angle_gamma   90.00
#
_symmetry.space_group_name_H-M   'P 1'
#
loop_
_entity.id
_entity.type
_entity.pdbx_description
1 polymer ?
#
loop_
_entity_poly.entity_id
_entity_poly.type
_entity_poly.pdbx_seq_one_letter_code
_entity_poly.pdbx_strand_id
1 'polypeptide(L)'
;MMQYTQEASADVEEAVKNLQNLTDEQLKRLIEDEGAFDEHFKNLSQVKKWEAEKDMLMASNKSLAEFNLTFEPKLQAGKAALMELYEQARGVTDELETKRAQLESLYSRTSLDTTHALLQTASMEAEEESEKLAEQFLAGSSDVDTFIGQFEPLRCKAHMRKLKTEKMAELVTSSQRGRTSFSTAAPYPTSPPQMPMPGMPMPM
;
A
#
# COMPACT_ATOMS: atom_id res chain seq x y z
N MET A 1 -25.44 -43.36 3.12
CA MET A 1 -26.34 -43.93 2.10
C MET A 1 -27.42 -44.85 2.67
N MET A 2 -27.19 -45.64 3.73
CA MET A 2 -28.25 -46.50 4.31
C MET A 2 -29.40 -45.76 5.03
N GLN A 3 -29.18 -44.52 5.50
CA GLN A 3 -30.20 -43.77 6.26
C GLN A 3 -31.30 -43.20 5.36
N TYR A 4 -30.94 -42.68 4.19
CA TYR A 4 -31.86 -42.18 3.17
C TYR A 4 -32.80 -43.27 2.63
N THR A 5 -32.32 -44.51 2.47
CA THR A 5 -33.14 -45.62 1.97
C THR A 5 -34.15 -46.11 3.00
N GLN A 6 -33.86 -45.95 4.30
CA GLN A 6 -34.74 -46.40 5.36
C GLN A 6 -35.87 -45.39 5.65
N GLU A 7 -35.56 -44.08 5.63
CA GLU A 7 -36.58 -43.02 5.70
C GLU A 7 -37.55 -43.08 4.51
N ALA A 8 -37.04 -43.23 3.28
CA ALA A 8 -37.87 -43.38 2.09
C ALA A 8 -38.82 -44.59 2.15
N SER A 9 -38.42 -45.69 2.79
CA SER A 9 -39.26 -46.88 2.94
C SER A 9 -40.41 -46.70 3.94
N ALA A 10 -40.16 -45.98 5.04
CA ALA A 10 -41.17 -45.67 6.05
C ALA A 10 -42.21 -44.67 5.53
N ASP A 11 -41.77 -43.69 4.73
CA ASP A 11 -42.63 -42.68 4.12
C ASP A 11 -43.60 -43.29 3.09
N VAL A 12 -43.12 -44.26 2.30
CA VAL A 12 -43.97 -45.02 1.37
C VAL A 12 -44.98 -45.89 2.11
N GLU A 13 -44.58 -46.50 3.23
CA GLU A 13 -45.49 -47.31 4.06
C GLU A 13 -46.60 -46.45 4.71
N GLU A 14 -46.28 -45.23 5.14
CA GLU A 14 -47.26 -44.27 5.68
C GLU A 14 -48.23 -43.77 4.59
N ALA A 15 -47.73 -43.50 3.38
CA ALA A 15 -48.57 -43.12 2.24
C ALA A 15 -49.53 -44.26 1.83
N VAL A 16 -49.04 -45.50 1.80
CA VAL A 16 -49.85 -46.69 1.51
C VAL A 16 -50.89 -46.94 2.60
N LYS A 17 -50.55 -46.76 3.88
CA LYS A 17 -51.52 -46.84 5.00
C LYS A 17 -52.61 -45.78 4.91
N ASN A 18 -52.30 -44.56 4.47
CA ASN A 18 -53.30 -43.52 4.23
C ASN A 18 -54.27 -43.92 3.10
N LEU A 19 -53.75 -44.50 2.01
CA LEU A 19 -54.57 -45.00 0.91
C LEU A 19 -55.47 -46.17 1.31
N GLN A 20 -55.01 -47.05 2.20
CA GLN A 20 -55.80 -48.18 2.72
C GLN A 20 -56.99 -47.76 3.58
N ASN A 21 -57.01 -46.53 4.10
CA ASN A 21 -58.11 -46.00 4.91
C ASN A 21 -59.21 -45.31 4.07
N LEU A 22 -59.04 -45.24 2.74
CA LEU A 22 -60.02 -44.65 1.82
C LEU A 22 -61.01 -45.71 1.31
N THR A 23 -62.24 -45.27 1.01
CA THR A 23 -63.27 -46.13 0.41
C THR A 23 -63.06 -46.29 -1.10
N ASP A 24 -63.60 -47.36 -1.69
CA ASP A 24 -63.47 -47.65 -3.14
C ASP A 24 -63.96 -46.50 -4.04
N GLU A 25 -64.99 -45.77 -3.61
CA GLU A 25 -65.50 -44.59 -4.33
C GLU A 25 -64.51 -43.42 -4.27
N GLN A 26 -63.83 -43.23 -3.15
CA GLN A 26 -62.80 -42.20 -2.97
C GLN A 26 -61.52 -42.56 -3.74
N LEU A 27 -61.12 -43.84 -3.76
CA LEU A 27 -59.98 -44.32 -4.53
C LEU A 27 -60.23 -44.21 -6.04
N LYS A 28 -61.43 -44.53 -6.52
CA LYS A 28 -61.80 -44.30 -7.94
C LYS A 28 -61.75 -42.82 -8.31
N ARG A 29 -62.32 -41.97 -7.45
CA ARG A 29 -62.25 -40.51 -7.65
C ARG A 29 -60.80 -40.00 -7.68
N LEU A 30 -59.93 -40.56 -6.85
CA LEU A 30 -58.51 -40.20 -6.80
C LEU A 30 -57.75 -40.58 -8.08
N ILE A 31 -58.21 -41.62 -8.79
CA ILE A 31 -57.64 -42.06 -10.07
C ILE A 31 -58.21 -41.26 -11.25
N GLU A 32 -59.48 -40.85 -11.16
CA GLU A 32 -60.20 -40.19 -12.26
C GLU A 32 -60.08 -38.65 -12.25
N ASP A 33 -59.82 -38.03 -11.09
CA ASP A 33 -59.71 -36.58 -10.90
C ASP A 33 -58.28 -36.20 -10.45
N GLU A 34 -57.51 -35.62 -11.38
CA GLU A 34 -56.13 -35.17 -11.15
C GLU A 34 -56.04 -34.10 -10.05
N GLY A 35 -57.07 -33.26 -9.89
CA GLY A 35 -57.11 -32.25 -8.82
C GLY A 35 -57.29 -32.88 -7.44
N ALA A 36 -58.12 -33.92 -7.34
CA ALA A 36 -58.29 -34.69 -6.11
C ALA A 36 -57.01 -35.47 -5.74
N PHE A 37 -56.29 -35.99 -6.75
CA PHE A 37 -54.99 -36.61 -6.57
C PHE A 37 -53.95 -35.62 -6.02
N ASP A 38 -53.82 -34.45 -6.63
CA ASP A 38 -52.90 -33.40 -6.21
C ASP A 38 -53.20 -32.90 -4.80
N GLU A 39 -54.47 -32.74 -4.45
CA GLU A 39 -54.89 -32.36 -3.10
C GLU A 39 -54.52 -33.44 -2.07
N HIS A 40 -54.76 -34.72 -2.40
CA HIS A 40 -54.36 -35.83 -1.54
C HIS A 40 -52.83 -35.93 -1.41
N PHE A 41 -52.09 -35.74 -2.50
CA PHE A 41 -50.63 -35.76 -2.53
C PHE A 41 -50.03 -34.63 -1.67
N LYS A 42 -50.53 -33.41 -1.81
CA LYS A 42 -50.16 -32.27 -0.94
C LYS A 42 -50.54 -32.49 0.52
N ASN A 43 -51.54 -33.33 0.77
CA ASN A 43 -51.98 -33.65 2.13
C ASN A 43 -51.12 -34.69 2.85
N LEU A 44 -50.25 -35.43 2.13
CA LEU A 44 -49.30 -36.36 2.72
C LEU A 44 -48.38 -35.65 3.71
N SER A 45 -48.15 -36.28 4.86
CA SER A 45 -47.32 -35.76 5.95
C SER A 45 -45.88 -35.45 5.48
N GLN A 46 -45.33 -36.28 4.59
CA GLN A 46 -44.02 -36.10 3.98
C GLN A 46 -43.96 -34.84 3.10
N VAL A 47 -44.94 -34.65 2.21
CA VAL A 47 -44.99 -33.48 1.31
C VAL A 47 -45.15 -32.19 2.10
N LYS A 48 -45.99 -32.19 3.15
CA LYS A 48 -46.11 -31.06 4.08
C LYS A 48 -44.82 -30.75 4.84
N LYS A 49 -44.07 -31.77 5.28
CA LYS A 49 -42.77 -31.59 5.93
C LYS A 49 -41.77 -30.94 4.98
N TRP A 50 -41.67 -31.42 3.74
CA TRP A 50 -40.78 -30.84 2.74
C TRP A 50 -41.18 -29.42 2.36
N GLU A 51 -42.47 -29.13 2.23
CA GLU A 51 -42.94 -27.78 1.93
C GLU A 51 -42.65 -26.81 3.09
N ALA A 52 -42.85 -27.25 4.33
CA ALA A 52 -42.47 -26.48 5.52
C ALA A 52 -40.94 -26.27 5.63
N GLU A 53 -40.14 -27.29 5.34
CA GLU A 53 -38.68 -27.19 5.32
C GLU A 53 -38.21 -26.24 4.20
N LYS A 54 -38.79 -26.35 3.00
CA LYS A 54 -38.54 -25.42 1.89
C LYS A 54 -38.83 -23.99 2.30
N ASP A 55 -39.99 -23.74 2.90
CA ASP A 55 -40.39 -22.39 3.30
C ASP A 55 -39.51 -21.85 4.44
N MET A 56 -39.12 -22.69 5.40
CA MET A 56 -38.16 -22.34 6.44
C MET A 56 -36.79 -21.98 5.84
N LEU A 57 -36.27 -22.77 4.91
CA LEU A 57 -35.00 -22.52 4.24
C LEU A 57 -35.06 -21.26 3.38
N MET A 58 -36.16 -21.05 2.66
CA MET A 58 -36.37 -19.82 1.87
C MET A 58 -36.42 -18.59 2.76
N ALA A 59 -37.14 -18.64 3.88
CA ALA A 59 -37.19 -17.54 4.84
C ALA A 59 -35.82 -17.26 5.47
N SER A 60 -35.08 -18.32 5.85
CA SER A 60 -33.73 -18.21 6.40
C SER A 60 -32.75 -17.61 5.39
N ASN A 61 -32.74 -18.12 4.15
CA ASN A 61 -31.88 -17.61 3.08
C ASN A 61 -32.20 -16.14 2.77
N LYS A 62 -33.50 -15.80 2.71
CA LYS A 62 -33.95 -14.42 2.50
C LYS A 62 -33.48 -13.50 3.62
N SER A 63 -33.68 -13.89 4.88
CA SER A 63 -33.21 -13.12 6.04
C SER A 63 -31.69 -12.91 6.01
N LEU A 64 -30.93 -13.96 5.68
CA LEU A 64 -29.48 -13.88 5.57
C LEU A 64 -29.04 -12.97 4.41
N ALA A 65 -29.73 -13.03 3.26
CA ALA A 65 -29.47 -12.15 2.13
C ALA A 65 -29.77 -10.69 2.48
N GLU A 66 -30.90 -10.41 3.14
CA GLU A 66 -31.26 -9.08 3.62
C GLU A 66 -30.22 -8.56 4.62
N PHE A 67 -29.78 -9.40 5.57
CA PHE A 67 -28.72 -9.05 6.51
C PHE A 67 -27.39 -8.76 5.79
N ASN A 68 -27.00 -9.59 4.81
CA ASN A 68 -25.80 -9.36 4.00
C ASN A 68 -25.86 -8.04 3.25
N LEU A 69 -27.03 -7.69 2.68
CA LEU A 69 -27.25 -6.41 2.01
C LEU A 69 -27.09 -5.22 2.97
N THR A 70 -27.37 -5.38 4.27
CA THR A 70 -27.12 -4.29 5.24
C THR A 70 -25.64 -3.94 5.42
N PHE A 71 -24.71 -4.83 5.07
CA PHE A 71 -23.27 -4.54 5.13
C PHE A 71 -22.75 -3.82 3.90
N GLU A 72 -23.43 -3.93 2.76
CA GLU A 72 -23.05 -3.26 1.52
C GLU A 72 -22.79 -1.75 1.71
N PRO A 73 -23.68 -0.95 2.33
CA PRO A 73 -23.42 0.48 2.51
C PRO A 73 -22.21 0.75 3.41
N LYS A 74 -21.97 -0.08 4.42
CA LYS A 74 -20.79 0.05 5.30
C LYS A 74 -19.50 -0.26 4.55
N LEU A 75 -19.52 -1.29 3.71
CA LEU A 75 -18.38 -1.68 2.88
C LEU A 75 -18.08 -0.61 1.82
N GLN A 76 -19.13 -0.09 1.15
CA GLN A 76 -18.99 0.98 0.18
C GLN A 76 -18.44 2.26 0.82
N ALA A 77 -18.96 2.66 1.99
CA ALA A 77 -18.46 3.80 2.74
C ALA A 77 -16.99 3.61 3.17
N GLY A 78 -16.63 2.43 3.69
CA GLY A 78 -15.24 2.11 4.05
C GLY A 78 -14.30 2.12 2.85
N LYS A 79 -14.73 1.60 1.70
CA LYS A 79 -13.97 1.64 0.45
C LYS A 79 -13.77 3.07 -0.05
N ALA A 80 -14.80 3.92 0.02
CA ALA A 80 -14.72 5.32 -0.36
C ALA A 80 -13.73 6.09 0.53
N ALA A 81 -13.84 5.93 1.85
CA ALA A 81 -12.92 6.55 2.81
C ALA A 81 -11.47 6.09 2.62
N LEU A 82 -11.25 4.80 2.34
CA LEU A 82 -9.93 4.26 2.04
C LEU A 82 -9.35 4.86 0.75
N MET A 83 -10.18 4.99 -0.29
CA MET A 83 -9.77 5.59 -1.56
C MET A 83 -9.39 7.06 -1.39
N GLU A 84 -10.18 7.83 -0.64
CA GLU A 84 -9.88 9.22 -0.31
C GLU A 84 -8.56 9.35 0.47
N LEU A 85 -8.37 8.53 1.51
CA LEU A 85 -7.14 8.55 2.30
C LEU A 85 -5.92 8.17 1.46
N TYR A 86 -6.08 7.20 0.55
CA TYR A 86 -5.01 6.80 -0.38
C TYR A 86 -4.65 7.93 -1.34
N GLU A 87 -5.64 8.65 -1.87
CA GLU A 87 -5.42 9.80 -2.75
C GLU A 87 -4.72 10.95 -2.01
N GLN A 88 -5.13 11.25 -0.77
CA GLN A 88 -4.43 12.22 0.08
C GLN A 88 -2.98 11.80 0.36
N ALA A 89 -2.76 10.54 0.74
CA ALA A 89 -1.42 10.01 1.00
C ALA A 89 -0.53 10.06 -0.24
N ARG A 90 -1.10 9.76 -1.42
CA ARG A 90 -0.42 9.88 -2.70
C ARG A 90 -0.03 11.33 -2.98
N GLY A 91 -0.95 12.29 -2.80
CA GLY A 91 -0.66 13.72 -2.98
C GLY A 91 0.48 14.20 -2.09
N VAL A 92 0.46 13.82 -0.79
CA VAL A 92 1.54 14.14 0.14
C VAL A 92 2.87 13.48 -0.25
N THR A 93 2.83 12.26 -0.78
CA THR A 93 4.03 11.56 -1.24
C THR A 93 4.64 12.25 -2.46
N ASP A 94 3.81 12.66 -3.43
CA ASP A 94 4.26 13.42 -4.60
C ASP A 94 4.85 14.78 -4.19
N GLU A 95 4.23 15.49 -3.24
CA GLU A 95 4.79 16.71 -2.66
C GLU A 95 6.13 16.48 -1.94
N LEU A 96 6.26 15.37 -1.23
CA LEU A 96 7.49 15.01 -0.54
C LEU A 96 8.59 14.66 -1.54
N GLU A 97 8.27 13.92 -2.61
CA GLU A 97 9.22 13.58 -3.67
C GLU A 97 9.71 14.82 -4.42
N THR A 98 8.81 15.75 -4.75
CA THR A 98 9.20 17.02 -5.38
C THR A 98 10.09 17.88 -4.47
N LYS A 99 9.75 18.01 -3.18
CA LYS A 99 10.61 18.71 -2.21
C LYS A 99 11.96 18.02 -2.02
N ARG A 100 11.97 16.68 -2.02
CA ARG A 100 13.21 15.89 -1.94
C ARG A 100 14.09 16.11 -3.17
N ALA A 101 13.51 16.12 -4.38
CA ALA A 101 14.24 16.39 -5.61
C ALA A 101 14.83 17.82 -5.63
N GLN A 102 14.08 18.81 -5.14
CA GLN A 102 14.58 20.18 -4.97
C GLN A 102 15.74 20.24 -3.98
N LEU A 103 15.62 19.58 -2.82
CA LEU A 103 16.71 19.49 -1.84
C LEU A 103 17.93 18.79 -2.44
N GLU A 104 17.77 17.69 -3.16
CA GLU A 104 18.87 16.97 -3.79
C GLU A 104 19.57 17.82 -4.86
N SER A 105 18.83 18.62 -5.62
CA SER A 105 19.40 19.57 -6.58
C SER A 105 20.23 20.67 -5.88
N LEU A 106 19.75 21.19 -4.75
CA LEU A 106 20.48 22.17 -3.95
C LEU A 106 21.71 21.56 -3.27
N TYR A 107 21.57 20.35 -2.73
CA TYR A 107 22.65 19.59 -2.11
C TYR A 107 23.72 19.20 -3.11
N SER A 108 23.38 18.73 -4.31
CA SER A 108 24.38 18.40 -5.33
C SER A 108 25.19 19.63 -5.77
N ARG A 109 24.53 20.77 -5.98
CA ARG A 109 25.20 22.03 -6.36
C ARG A 109 26.05 22.64 -5.24
N THR A 110 25.64 22.44 -3.99
CA THR A 110 26.26 23.04 -2.79
C THR A 110 26.95 21.99 -1.93
N SER A 111 27.19 20.80 -2.46
CA SER A 111 27.82 19.74 -1.69
C SER A 111 29.23 20.20 -1.32
N LEU A 112 29.68 19.82 -0.13
CA LEU A 112 31.02 20.22 0.33
C LEU A 112 32.09 19.68 -0.62
N ASP A 113 31.88 18.48 -1.17
CA ASP A 113 32.77 17.86 -2.15
C ASP A 113 32.80 18.62 -3.48
N THR A 114 31.64 19.01 -4.02
CA THR A 114 31.57 19.84 -5.24
C THR A 114 32.21 21.19 -5.03
N THR A 115 31.94 21.84 -3.88
CA THR A 115 32.55 23.12 -3.53
C THR A 115 34.07 23.00 -3.37
N HIS A 116 34.55 21.89 -2.82
CA HIS A 116 35.97 21.57 -2.69
C HIS A 116 36.66 21.38 -4.04
N ALA A 117 36.08 20.58 -4.93
CA ALA A 117 36.60 20.41 -6.27
C ALA A 117 36.68 21.74 -7.02
N LEU A 118 35.61 22.56 -6.99
CA LEU A 118 35.58 23.87 -7.63
C LEU A 118 36.64 24.83 -7.07
N LEU A 119 36.82 24.85 -5.75
CA LEU A 119 37.82 25.71 -5.11
C LEU A 119 39.25 25.25 -5.44
N GLN A 120 39.47 23.94 -5.52
CA GLN A 120 40.74 23.36 -5.93
C GLN A 120 41.08 23.74 -7.38
N THR A 121 40.13 23.61 -8.31
CA THR A 121 40.31 24.05 -9.70
C THR A 121 40.63 25.55 -9.77
N ALA A 122 39.86 26.40 -9.08
CA ALA A 122 40.10 27.84 -9.06
C ALA A 122 41.44 28.23 -8.38
N SER A 123 41.99 27.37 -7.52
CA SER A 123 43.32 27.54 -6.94
C SER A 123 44.41 27.22 -7.97
N MET A 124 44.27 26.10 -8.69
CA MET A 124 45.19 25.69 -9.74
C MET A 124 45.22 26.71 -10.89
N GLU A 125 44.05 27.19 -11.33
CA GLU A 125 43.95 28.25 -12.35
C GLU A 125 44.69 29.52 -11.93
N ALA A 126 44.55 29.95 -10.67
CA ALA A 126 45.25 31.15 -10.18
C ALA A 126 46.77 30.92 -10.04
N GLU A 127 47.20 29.71 -9.70
CA GLU A 127 48.62 29.35 -9.71
C GLU A 127 49.18 29.38 -11.14
N GLU A 128 48.49 28.77 -12.11
CA GLU A 128 48.86 28.75 -13.53
C GLU A 128 48.91 30.17 -14.13
N GLU A 129 47.90 31.01 -13.86
CA GLU A 129 47.90 32.42 -14.30
C GLU A 129 49.12 33.18 -13.75
N SER A 130 49.50 32.93 -12.49
CA SER A 130 50.67 33.56 -11.89
C SER A 130 52.00 33.05 -12.47
N GLU A 131 52.08 31.76 -12.79
CA GLU A 131 53.23 31.14 -13.45
C GLU A 131 53.42 31.75 -14.85
N LYS A 132 52.33 31.86 -15.62
CA LYS A 132 52.32 32.47 -16.95
C LYS A 132 52.78 33.93 -16.92
N LEU A 133 52.39 34.68 -15.89
CA LEU A 133 52.85 36.06 -15.72
C LEU A 133 54.35 36.14 -15.40
N ALA A 134 54.87 35.19 -14.61
CA ALA A 134 56.30 35.08 -14.33
C ALA A 134 57.10 34.71 -15.59
N GLU A 135 56.61 33.76 -16.39
CA GLU A 135 57.21 33.39 -17.68
C GLU A 135 57.26 34.58 -18.66
N GLN A 136 56.18 35.37 -18.75
CA GLN A 136 56.14 36.57 -19.60
C GLN A 136 57.17 37.62 -19.17
N PHE A 137 57.35 37.80 -17.86
CA PHE A 137 58.36 38.70 -17.31
C PHE A 137 59.77 38.21 -17.64
N LEU A 138 60.06 36.92 -17.46
CA LEU A 138 61.36 36.31 -17.80
C LEU A 138 61.66 36.37 -19.31
N ALA A 139 60.62 36.31 -20.14
CA ALA A 139 60.73 36.50 -21.60
C ALA A 139 60.92 37.98 -21.99
N GLY A 140 60.93 38.91 -21.04
CA GLY A 140 61.08 40.35 -21.29
C GLY A 140 59.84 41.02 -21.91
N SER A 141 58.67 40.39 -21.81
CA SER A 141 57.41 40.89 -22.38
C SER A 141 56.65 41.85 -21.44
N SER A 142 57.10 42.02 -20.20
CA SER A 142 56.53 42.97 -19.23
C SER A 142 57.64 43.72 -18.48
N ASP A 143 57.39 44.98 -18.14
CA ASP A 143 58.26 45.76 -17.26
C ASP A 143 58.06 45.40 -15.79
N VAL A 144 59.01 45.81 -14.94
CA VAL A 144 59.05 45.45 -13.52
C VAL A 144 57.82 45.97 -12.76
N ASP A 145 57.40 47.21 -13.00
CA ASP A 145 56.28 47.81 -12.27
C ASP A 145 54.95 47.12 -12.65
N THR A 146 54.76 46.83 -13.94
CA THR A 146 53.59 46.08 -14.43
C THR A 146 53.57 44.65 -13.89
N PHE A 147 54.73 43.97 -13.85
CA PHE A 147 54.84 42.63 -13.30
C PHE A 147 54.46 42.61 -11.82
N ILE A 148 55.07 43.47 -10.99
CA ILE A 148 54.79 43.51 -9.55
C ILE A 148 53.30 43.82 -9.29
N GLY A 149 52.74 44.81 -10.01
CA GLY A 149 51.35 45.22 -9.85
C GLY A 149 50.32 44.12 -10.16
N GLN A 150 50.64 43.17 -11.04
CA GLN A 150 49.75 42.06 -11.38
C GLN A 150 50.09 40.75 -10.63
N PHE A 151 51.37 40.48 -10.41
CA PHE A 151 51.85 39.22 -9.84
C PHE A 151 51.55 39.12 -8.35
N GLU A 152 51.81 40.17 -7.57
CA GLU A 152 51.57 40.18 -6.13
C GLU A 152 50.10 39.86 -5.76
N PRO A 153 49.08 40.58 -6.28
CA PRO A 153 47.70 40.30 -5.91
C PRO A 153 47.23 38.92 -6.39
N LEU A 154 47.71 38.46 -7.55
CA LEU A 154 47.36 37.17 -8.10
C LEU A 154 47.97 36.02 -7.28
N ARG A 155 49.23 36.15 -6.88
CA ARG A 155 49.92 35.16 -6.04
C ARG A 155 49.33 35.11 -4.63
N CYS A 156 48.96 36.26 -4.07
CA CYS A 156 48.22 36.32 -2.81
C CYS A 156 46.86 35.60 -2.91
N LYS A 157 46.11 35.84 -3.99
CA LYS A 157 44.84 35.14 -4.27
C LYS A 157 45.02 33.63 -4.42
N ALA A 158 46.06 33.18 -5.12
CA ALA A 158 46.39 31.77 -5.28
C ALA A 158 46.68 31.10 -3.91
N HIS A 159 47.56 31.70 -3.09
CA HIS A 159 47.88 31.19 -1.76
C HIS A 159 46.66 31.18 -0.82
N MET A 160 45.83 32.23 -0.84
CA MET A 160 44.58 32.25 -0.07
C MET A 160 43.62 31.13 -0.49
N ARG A 161 43.46 30.88 -1.80
CA ARG A 161 42.61 29.80 -2.30
C ARG A 161 43.16 28.44 -1.89
N LYS A 162 44.47 28.21 -2.03
CA LYS A 162 45.14 26.99 -1.60
C LYS A 162 44.91 26.68 -0.13
N LEU A 163 45.14 27.66 0.74
CA LEU A 163 44.92 27.51 2.18
C LEU A 163 43.44 27.21 2.50
N LYS A 164 42.50 27.86 1.79
CA LYS A 164 41.07 27.58 1.95
C LYS A 164 40.70 26.17 1.47
N THR A 165 41.29 25.67 0.38
CA THR A 165 41.11 24.31 -0.11
C THR A 165 41.58 23.29 0.92
N GLU A 166 42.81 23.44 1.42
CA GLU A 166 43.38 22.57 2.47
C GLU A 166 42.50 22.58 3.72
N LYS A 167 42.07 23.77 4.16
CA LYS A 167 41.22 23.88 5.33
C LYS A 167 39.85 23.22 5.13
N MET A 168 39.29 23.34 3.93
CA MET A 168 37.99 22.74 3.63
C MET A 168 38.09 21.21 3.53
N ALA A 169 39.20 20.66 3.01
CA ALA A 169 39.46 19.22 3.04
C ALA A 169 39.48 18.65 4.46
N GLU A 170 40.11 19.36 5.41
CA GLU A 170 40.10 18.99 6.84
C GLU A 170 38.68 18.99 7.41
N LEU A 171 37.87 20.01 7.07
CA LEU A 171 36.49 20.15 7.55
C LEU A 171 35.59 19.05 7.00
N VAL A 172 35.70 18.71 5.71
CA VAL A 172 34.96 17.60 5.09
C VAL A 172 35.30 16.28 5.79
N THR A 173 36.59 16.00 5.97
CA THR A 173 37.07 14.78 6.63
C THR A 173 36.65 14.69 8.10
N SER A 174 36.57 15.83 8.79
CA SER A 174 36.15 15.91 10.20
C SER A 174 34.63 15.79 10.36
N SER A 175 33.86 16.37 9.44
CA SER A 175 32.40 16.23 9.39
C SER A 175 31.98 14.77 9.15
N GLN A 176 32.65 14.07 8.24
CA GLN A 176 32.41 12.64 7.98
C GLN A 176 32.60 11.79 9.25
N ARG A 177 33.63 12.10 10.06
CA ARG A 177 33.95 11.40 11.31
C ARG A 177 32.98 11.70 12.45
N GLY A 178 32.32 12.85 12.47
CA GLY A 178 31.29 13.18 13.45
C GLY A 178 29.90 12.59 13.15
N ARG A 179 29.60 12.31 11.87
CA ARG A 179 28.30 11.76 11.45
C ARG A 179 28.15 10.26 11.72
N THR A 180 29.24 9.51 11.88
CA THR A 180 29.19 8.08 12.23
C THR A 180 28.71 7.82 13.66
N SER A 181 28.66 8.83 14.53
CA SER A 181 28.21 8.71 15.92
C SER A 181 26.70 8.87 16.12
N PHE A 182 25.94 9.27 15.09
CA PHE A 182 24.49 9.48 15.19
C PHE A 182 23.63 8.50 14.37
N SER A 183 24.23 7.46 13.79
CA SER A 183 23.46 6.34 13.24
C SER A 183 23.01 5.37 14.35
N THR A 184 22.23 5.88 15.30
CA THR A 184 21.24 5.02 15.97
C THR A 184 20.01 5.03 15.07
N ALA A 185 20.07 4.20 14.03
CA ALA A 185 18.86 3.79 13.34
C ALA A 185 17.94 3.17 14.40
N ALA A 186 16.96 3.93 14.87
CA ALA A 186 15.89 3.40 15.69
C ALA A 186 15.28 2.23 14.90
N PRO A 187 15.27 1.01 15.44
CA PRO A 187 14.62 -0.09 14.76
C PRO A 187 13.13 0.24 14.71
N TYR A 188 12.62 0.52 13.52
CA TYR A 188 11.19 0.56 13.28
C TYR A 188 10.58 -0.74 13.86
N PRO A 189 9.56 -0.68 14.72
CA PRO A 189 8.86 -1.88 15.12
C PRO A 189 8.15 -2.44 13.89
N THR A 190 8.62 -3.58 13.39
CA THR A 190 8.06 -4.36 12.28
C THR A 190 6.73 -5.04 12.62
N SER A 191 6.00 -4.55 13.62
CA SER A 191 4.72 -5.12 14.04
C SER A 191 3.58 -4.28 13.48
N PRO A 192 2.74 -4.82 12.58
CA PRO A 192 1.50 -4.17 12.21
C PRO A 192 0.66 -3.98 13.48
N PRO A 193 -0.05 -2.85 13.65
CA PRO A 193 -1.00 -2.70 14.74
C PRO A 193 -2.04 -3.82 14.62
N GLN A 194 -2.12 -4.69 15.63
CA GLN A 194 -3.20 -5.66 15.74
C GLN A 194 -4.51 -4.90 15.87
N MET A 195 -5.25 -4.81 14.77
CA MET A 195 -6.63 -4.34 14.77
C MET A 195 -7.44 -5.29 15.67
N PRO A 196 -8.25 -4.77 16.61
CA PRO A 196 -9.17 -5.61 17.36
C PRO A 196 -10.12 -6.28 16.37
N MET A 197 -10.04 -7.61 16.28
CA MET A 197 -10.96 -8.42 15.48
C MET A 197 -12.39 -8.17 15.97
N PRO A 198 -13.33 -7.76 15.11
CA PRO A 198 -14.74 -7.70 15.47
C PRO A 198 -15.20 -9.09 15.92
N GLY A 199 -15.72 -9.19 17.14
CA GLY A 199 -16.20 -10.45 17.71
C GLY A 199 -17.20 -11.12 16.76
N MET A 200 -16.89 -12.36 16.37
CA MET A 200 -17.85 -13.20 15.67
C MET A 200 -19.03 -13.48 16.62
N PRO A 201 -20.28 -13.32 16.18
CA PRO A 201 -21.42 -13.72 16.99
C PRO A 201 -21.42 -15.26 17.08
N MET A 202 -21.43 -15.76 18.32
CA MET A 202 -21.61 -17.18 18.60
C MET A 202 -23.02 -17.60 18.18
N PRO A 203 -23.19 -18.75 17.50
CA PRO A 203 -24.51 -19.30 17.24
C PRO A 203 -25.09 -19.85 18.56
N MET A 204 -26.37 -19.57 18.81
CA MET A 204 -27.20 -20.35 19.74
C MET A 204 -27.65 -21.65 19.06
#